data_AF-M5FUH0-F1
#
_entry.id   AF-M5FUH0-F1
#
_cell.length_a   1.000
_cell.length_b   1.000
_cell.length_c   1.000
_cell.angle_alpha   90.00
_cell.angle_beta   90.00
_cell.angle_gamma   90.00
#
_symmetry.space_group_name_H-M   'P 1'
#
loop_
_entity.id
_entity.type
_entity.pdbx_description
1 polymer ?
#
loop_
_entity_poly.entity_id
_entity_poly.type
_entity_poly.pdbx_seq_one_letter_code
_entity_poly.pdbx_strand_id
1 'polypeptide(L)'
;LRKITNQYALQDIFNGDETGLFYQMPPNHTLATMACSGRKGDKTHMSYMLTTNADGSERLKPLVISHSKQPHCFQHKTPQSLGFDYHFNKKAWMTGVIFQ
;
A
#
# COMPACT_ATOMS: atom_id res chain seq x y z
N LEU A 1 -11.47 12.90 18.91
CA LEU A 1 -10.93 11.54 18.79
C LEU A 1 -10.77 10.85 20.14
N ARG A 2 -9.80 11.22 21.01
CA ARG A 2 -9.61 10.57 22.33
C ARG A 2 -10.88 10.43 23.19
N LYS A 3 -11.71 11.48 23.27
CA LYS A 3 -12.98 11.44 24.04
C LYS A 3 -14.00 10.40 23.53
N ILE A 4 -13.97 10.09 22.24
CA ILE A 4 -14.87 9.10 21.60
C ILE A 4 -14.27 7.70 21.75
N THR A 5 -12.98 7.57 21.46
CA THR A 5 -12.28 6.27 21.52
C THR A 5 -12.20 5.72 22.95
N ASN A 6 -12.20 6.57 23.98
CA ASN A 6 -12.22 6.14 25.38
C ASN A 6 -13.48 5.34 25.78
N GLN A 7 -14.53 5.32 24.96
CA GLN A 7 -15.74 4.53 25.21
C GLN A 7 -15.61 3.08 24.72
N TYR A 8 -14.53 2.76 24.01
CA TYR A 8 -14.28 1.45 23.41
C TYR A 8 -13.05 0.81 24.05
N ALA A 9 -13.01 -0.53 24.08
CA ALA A 9 -11.79 -1.24 24.46
C ALA A 9 -10.72 -1.06 23.38
N LEU A 10 -9.44 -1.14 23.75
CA LEU A 10 -8.32 -0.92 22.81
C LEU A 10 -8.36 -1.90 21.62
N GLN A 11 -8.79 -3.13 21.85
CA GLN A 11 -8.98 -4.15 20.82
C GLN A 11 -10.01 -3.76 19.76
N ASP A 12 -10.98 -2.88 20.10
CA ASP A 12 -12.08 -2.45 19.22
C ASP A 12 -11.77 -1.11 18.51
N ILE A 13 -10.60 -0.52 18.78
CA ILE A 13 -10.18 0.75 18.18
C ILE A 13 -9.19 0.45 17.07
N PHE A 14 -9.63 0.52 15.82
CA PHE A 14 -8.78 0.31 14.66
C PHE A 14 -8.23 1.63 14.11
N ASN A 15 -6.96 1.59 13.69
CA ASN A 15 -6.37 2.61 12.85
C ASN A 15 -5.86 1.96 11.57
N GLY A 16 -6.13 2.62 10.45
CA GLY A 16 -5.62 2.22 9.16
C GLY A 16 -4.92 3.38 8.49
N ASP A 17 -3.83 3.10 7.79
CA ASP A 17 -3.09 4.10 7.03
C ASP A 17 -2.66 3.55 5.66
N GLU A 18 -2.57 4.44 4.67
CA GLU A 18 -2.17 4.12 3.31
C GLU A 18 -0.67 4.40 3.13
N THR A 19 0.06 3.43 2.59
CA THR A 19 1.49 3.57 2.26
C THR A 19 1.76 3.23 0.80
N GLY A 20 2.65 3.99 0.16
CA GLY A 20 3.04 3.81 -1.23
C GLY A 20 4.37 3.09 -1.38
N LEU A 21 4.40 1.98 -2.11
CA LEU A 21 5.61 1.25 -2.50
C LEU A 21 6.06 1.66 -3.90
N PHE A 22 7.14 2.43 -4.01
CA PHE A 22 7.72 2.85 -5.28
C PHE A 22 8.69 1.79 -5.84
N TYR A 23 8.16 0.72 -6.42
CA TYR A 23 8.95 -0.44 -6.84
C TYR A 23 9.88 -0.19 -8.04
N GLN A 24 9.70 0.90 -8.79
CA GLN A 24 10.59 1.29 -9.89
C GLN A 24 11.56 2.42 -9.50
N MET A 25 11.48 2.93 -8.27
CA MET A 25 12.30 4.06 -7.84
C MET A 25 13.77 3.61 -7.68
N PRO A 26 14.72 4.28 -8.34
CA PRO A 26 16.14 3.99 -8.13
C PRO A 26 16.58 4.39 -6.71
N PRO A 27 17.67 3.82 -6.19
CA PRO A 27 18.27 4.26 -4.94
C PRO A 27 18.61 5.75 -4.96
N ASN A 28 18.47 6.42 -3.81
CA ASN A 28 18.80 7.85 -3.66
C ASN A 28 20.28 8.15 -3.90
N HIS A 29 21.14 7.16 -3.66
CA HIS A 29 22.57 7.26 -3.86
C HIS A 29 23.03 6.16 -4.81
N THR A 30 23.77 6.55 -5.83
CA THR A 30 24.51 5.63 -6.68
C THR A 30 25.88 5.37 -6.08
N LEU A 31 26.39 4.14 -6.16
CA LEU A 31 27.80 3.80 -5.82
C LEU A 31 28.80 4.33 -6.87
N ALA A 32 28.46 5.41 -7.55
CA ALA A 32 29.24 5.96 -8.63
C ALA A 32 30.54 6.54 -8.06
N THR A 33 31.68 6.02 -8.53
CA THR A 33 33.03 6.52 -8.22
C THR A 33 33.44 7.70 -9.10
N MET A 34 32.63 8.03 -10.10
CA MET A 34 32.81 9.15 -11.02
C MET A 34 31.51 9.94 -11.16
N ALA A 35 31.58 11.17 -11.66
CA ALA A 35 30.42 12.01 -11.87
C ALA A 35 29.47 11.37 -12.91
N CYS A 36 28.27 10.99 -12.46
CA CYS A 36 27.19 10.50 -13.31
C CYS A 36 26.03 11.51 -13.33
N SER A 37 25.37 11.67 -14.48
CA SER A 37 24.15 12.45 -14.58
C SER A 37 23.05 11.86 -13.69
N GLY A 38 22.35 12.70 -12.92
CA GLY A 38 21.24 12.26 -12.08
C GLY A 38 20.12 11.59 -12.88
N ARG A 39 19.63 10.45 -12.40
CA ARG A 39 18.46 9.77 -13.00
C ARG A 39 17.19 10.28 -12.33
N LYS A 40 16.21 10.71 -13.13
CA LYS A 40 14.88 11.05 -12.61
C LYS A 40 14.24 9.81 -11.99
N GLY A 41 13.79 9.93 -10.74
CA GLY A 41 13.13 8.84 -10.04
C GLY A 41 11.79 8.47 -10.69
N ASP A 42 11.60 7.18 -10.95
CA ASP A 42 10.31 6.65 -11.35
C ASP A 42 9.41 6.55 -10.11
N LYS A 43 8.27 7.24 -10.15
CA LYS A 43 7.30 7.29 -9.05
C LYS A 43 6.14 6.31 -9.25
N THR A 44 6.29 5.34 -10.15
CA THR A 44 5.34 4.25 -10.28
C THR A 44 5.27 3.50 -8.95
N HIS A 45 4.07 3.43 -8.37
CA HIS A 45 3.86 2.83 -7.07
C HIS A 45 2.68 1.86 -7.05
N MET A 46 2.63 1.12 -5.95
CA MET A 46 1.46 0.40 -5.47
C MET A 46 1.11 0.96 -4.10
N SER A 47 -0.17 1.20 -3.83
CA SER A 47 -0.62 1.58 -2.50
C SER A 47 -1.04 0.36 -1.70
N TYR A 48 -0.77 0.40 -0.41
CA TYR A 48 -1.18 -0.60 0.56
C TYR A 48 -1.95 0.10 1.68
N MET A 49 -3.15 -0.38 1.97
CA MET A 49 -3.88 0.01 3.18
C MET A 49 -3.60 -1.05 4.25
N LEU A 50 -3.02 -0.59 5.36
CA LEU A 50 -2.66 -1.44 6.50
C LEU A 50 -3.47 -1.00 7.70
N THR A 51 -4.19 -1.95 8.31
CA THR A 51 -5.10 -1.65 9.42
C THR A 51 -4.83 -2.59 10.59
N THR A 52 -4.69 -2.03 11.79
CA THR A 52 -4.45 -2.76 13.04
C THR A 52 -5.27 -2.14 14.16
N ASN A 53 -5.66 -2.95 15.15
CA ASN A 53 -6.24 -2.41 16.37
C ASN A 53 -5.19 -1.77 17.28
N ALA A 54 -5.65 -0.95 18.25
CA ALA A 54 -4.80 -0.10 19.05
C ALA A 54 -3.90 -0.88 20.02
N ASP A 55 -4.28 -2.10 20.41
CA ASP A 55 -3.44 -3.00 21.21
C ASP A 55 -2.55 -3.93 20.37
N GLY A 56 -2.74 -3.95 19.04
CA GLY A 56 -1.95 -4.71 18.09
C GLY A 56 -2.23 -6.23 18.04
N SER A 57 -3.27 -6.69 18.74
CA SER A 57 -3.68 -8.10 18.74
C SER A 57 -4.30 -8.55 17.41
N GLU A 58 -4.92 -7.63 16.66
CA GLU A 58 -5.56 -7.90 15.38
C GLU A 58 -5.00 -7.00 14.28
N ARG A 59 -4.68 -7.63 13.15
CA ARG A 59 -4.23 -6.96 11.91
C ARG A 59 -5.10 -7.45 10.76
N LEU A 60 -5.76 -6.53 10.08
CA LEU A 60 -6.55 -6.87 8.90
C LEU A 60 -5.64 -7.24 7.73
N LYS A 61 -6.17 -8.01 6.78
CA LYS A 61 -5.45 -8.32 5.55
C LYS A 61 -5.12 -7.03 4.81
N PRO A 62 -3.88 -6.83 4.35
CA PRO A 62 -3.53 -5.67 3.55
C PRO A 62 -4.36 -5.60 2.27
N LEU A 63 -4.96 -4.43 2.02
CA LEU A 63 -5.59 -4.13 0.73
C LEU A 63 -4.53 -3.50 -0.17
N VAL A 64 -4.41 -4.02 -1.39
CA VAL A 64 -3.40 -3.62 -2.37
C VAL A 64 -4.07 -2.89 -3.54
N ILE A 65 -3.52 -1.74 -3.94
CA ILE A 65 -4.01 -0.97 -5.08
C ILE A 65 -2.86 -0.76 -6.06
N SER A 66 -3.10 -1.05 -7.34
CA SER A 66 -2.11 -0.79 -8.40
C SER A 66 -2.72 -0.09 -9.63
N HIS A 67 -1.85 0.28 -10.57
CA HIS A 67 -2.26 0.80 -11.87
C HIS A 67 -2.87 -0.27 -12.80
N SER A 68 -2.39 -1.51 -12.73
CA SER A 68 -2.82 -2.60 -13.61
C SER A 68 -3.88 -3.46 -12.93
N LYS A 69 -4.89 -3.90 -13.69
CA LYS A 69 -5.87 -4.88 -13.22
C LYS A 69 -5.23 -6.25 -12.94
N GLN A 70 -4.26 -6.63 -13.77
CA GLN A 70 -3.60 -7.91 -13.69
C GLN A 70 -2.11 -7.72 -14.06
N PRO A 71 -1.24 -7.46 -13.07
CA PRO A 71 0.19 -7.35 -13.28
C PRO A 71 0.76 -8.61 -13.93
N HIS A 72 1.73 -8.45 -14.83
CA HIS A 72 2.37 -9.58 -15.52
C HIS A 72 3.05 -10.56 -14.55
N CYS A 73 3.53 -10.09 -13.40
CA CYS A 73 4.13 -10.94 -12.37
C CYS A 73 3.15 -11.96 -11.77
N PHE A 74 1.83 -11.79 -11.96
CA PHE A 74 0.83 -12.76 -11.51
C PHE A 74 0.66 -13.94 -12.47
N GLN A 75 1.39 -13.98 -13.59
CA GLN A 75 1.39 -15.12 -14.53
C GLN A 75 -0.03 -15.55 -14.94
N HIS A 76 -0.87 -14.57 -15.31
CA HIS A 76 -2.27 -14.77 -15.69
C HIS A 76 -3.21 -15.30 -14.59
N LYS A 77 -2.74 -15.41 -13.34
CA LYS A 77 -3.59 -15.71 -12.18
C LYS A 77 -4.32 -14.45 -11.72
N THR A 78 -5.50 -14.63 -11.15
CA THR A 78 -6.24 -13.50 -10.55
C THR A 78 -5.61 -13.15 -9.20
N PRO A 79 -5.62 -11.87 -8.79
CA PRO A 79 -5.11 -11.47 -7.47
C PRO A 79 -5.76 -12.25 -6.32
N GLN A 80 -7.08 -12.51 -6.44
CA GLN A 80 -7.84 -13.27 -5.45
C GLN A 80 -7.35 -14.72 -5.34
N SER A 81 -6.97 -15.36 -6.45
CA SER A 81 -6.39 -16.71 -6.42
C SER A 81 -5.01 -16.77 -5.76
N LEU A 82 -4.32 -15.62 -5.67
CA LEU A 82 -3.06 -15.44 -4.95
C LEU A 82 -3.28 -15.00 -3.50
N GLY A 83 -4.53 -14.82 -3.07
CA GLY A 83 -4.89 -14.43 -1.70
C GLY A 83 -4.81 -12.92 -1.43
N PHE A 84 -4.66 -12.09 -2.47
CA PHE A 84 -4.62 -10.64 -2.31
C PHE A 84 -6.02 -10.03 -2.37
N ASP A 85 -6.32 -9.17 -1.40
CA ASP A 85 -7.36 -8.18 -1.54
C ASP A 85 -6.82 -7.05 -2.43
N TYR A 86 -7.33 -6.94 -3.65
CA TYR A 86 -6.66 -6.22 -4.72
C TYR A 86 -7.62 -5.40 -5.57
N HIS A 87 -7.27 -4.12 -5.69
CA HIS A 87 -7.98 -3.16 -6.51
C HIS A 87 -7.03 -2.53 -7.54
N PHE A 88 -7.61 -1.95 -8.58
CA PHE A 88 -6.84 -1.23 -9.58
C PHE A 88 -7.55 0.06 -9.98
N ASN A 89 -6.78 1.11 -10.21
CA ASN A 89 -7.26 2.32 -10.86
C ASN A 89 -6.08 3.06 -11.50
N LYS A 90 -6.37 4.04 -12.37
CA LYS A 90 -5.32 4.76 -13.13
C LYS A 90 -4.31 5.48 -12.24
N LYS A 91 -4.66 5.82 -10.99
CA LYS A 91 -3.77 6.55 -10.08
C LYS A 91 -2.97 5.62 -9.16
N ALA A 92 -3.48 4.41 -8.88
CA ALA A 92 -3.01 3.48 -7.85
C ALA A 92 -3.18 3.98 -6.40
N TRP A 93 -4.21 4.79 -6.12
CA TRP A 93 -4.50 5.35 -4.78
C TRP A 93 -5.82 4.83 -4.21
N MET A 94 -5.97 4.94 -2.89
CA MET A 94 -7.26 4.75 -2.22
C MET A 94 -8.33 5.70 -2.79
N THR A 95 -9.54 5.19 -2.93
CA THR A 95 -10.72 6.00 -3.31
C THR A 95 -11.86 5.68 -2.36
N GLY A 96 -12.83 6.59 -2.23
CA GLY A 96 -14.00 6.34 -1.38
C GLY A 96 -14.77 5.08 -1.76
N VAL A 97 -14.77 4.69 -3.03
CA VAL A 97 -15.41 3.45 -3.52
C VAL A 97 -14.66 2.19 -3.09
N ILE A 98 -13.34 2.27 -2.92
CA ILE A 98 -12.51 1.13 -2.45
C ILE A 98 -12.61 1.01 -0.92
N PHE A 99 -12.82 2.13 -0.22
CA PHE A 99 -12.89 2.17 1.25
C PHE A 99 -14.29 1.85 1.81
N GLN A 100 -15.34 1.96 1.00
CA GLN A 100 -16.73 1.66 1.38
C GLN A 100 -16.98 0.17 1.53
#